data_AF-A0A0B7B3D3-F1
#
_entry.id   AF-A0A0B7B3D3-F1
#
_cell.length_a   1.000
_cell.length_b   1.000
_cell.length_c   1.000
_cell.angle_alpha   90.00
_cell.angle_beta   90.00
_cell.angle_gamma   90.00
#
_symmetry.space_group_name_H-M   'P 1'
#
loop_
_entity.id
_entity.type
_entity.pdbx_description
1 polymer ?
#
loop_
_entity_poly.entity_id
_entity_poly.type
_entity_poly.pdbx_seq_one_letter_code
_entity_poly.pdbx_strand_id
1 'polypeptide(L)'
;MERYPAWPLSLHNFISRASTLSLDRKQIQDITPTSVDYGMARGMTPKKWHEVSWMASLVNDIVCKTNCNLIVDVGSGLGYLDHVLHQVYGHAVLGLETSEGHVHAAEHRAVSQGLTCSRIQSMKFDITDDVDCFQKFENIITNLKFPLCCGHSIKGVQTSDRMLTTPFHKVCLIGLHCCGD
;
A
#
# COMPACT_ATOMS: atom_id res chain seq x y z
N MET A 1 6.21 -31.72 46.53
CA MET A 1 5.31 -30.85 45.75
C MET A 1 6.11 -29.60 45.43
N GLU A 2 6.82 -29.61 44.29
CA GLU A 2 7.68 -28.50 43.90
C GLU A 2 6.83 -27.25 43.67
N ARG A 3 7.04 -26.24 44.50
CA ARG A 3 6.46 -24.91 44.31
C ARG A 3 7.29 -24.21 43.25
N TYR A 4 6.73 -24.04 42.05
CA TYR A 4 7.31 -23.15 41.05
C TYR A 4 7.57 -21.77 41.69
N PRO A 5 8.72 -21.14 41.43
CA PRO A 5 9.02 -19.83 42.00
C PRO A 5 8.01 -18.79 41.52
N ALA A 6 7.55 -17.94 42.45
CA ALA A 6 6.69 -16.81 42.12
C ALA A 6 7.38 -15.90 41.11
N TRP A 7 6.64 -15.40 40.12
CA TRP A 7 7.18 -14.53 39.10
C TRP A 7 7.72 -13.22 39.72
N PRO A 8 8.85 -12.69 39.22
CA PRO A 8 9.33 -11.39 39.65
C PRO A 8 8.29 -10.28 39.42
N LEU A 9 8.22 -9.33 40.35
CA LEU A 9 7.28 -8.20 40.25
C LEU A 9 7.46 -7.38 38.97
N SER A 10 8.70 -7.26 38.47
CA SER A 10 9.01 -6.58 37.22
C SER A 10 8.34 -7.23 36.00
N LEU A 11 8.25 -8.56 35.96
CA LEU A 11 7.58 -9.29 34.88
C LEU A 11 6.06 -9.10 34.95
N HIS A 12 5.48 -9.15 36.16
CA HIS A 12 4.06 -8.85 36.36
C HIS A 12 3.71 -7.43 35.87
N ASN A 13 4.51 -6.44 36.25
CA ASN A 13 4.31 -5.06 35.83
C ASN A 13 4.44 -4.90 34.30
N PHE A 14 5.41 -5.58 33.68
CA PHE A 14 5.57 -5.56 32.23
C PHE A 14 4.35 -6.14 31.51
N ILE A 15 3.90 -7.35 31.90
CA ILE A 15 2.74 -8.02 31.27
C ILE A 15 1.46 -7.19 31.47
N SER A 16 1.25 -6.66 32.67
CA SER A 16 0.10 -5.79 32.95
C SER A 16 0.12 -4.57 32.04
N ARG A 17 1.27 -3.89 31.94
CA ARG A 17 1.41 -2.72 31.04
C ARG A 17 1.20 -3.08 29.58
N ALA A 18 1.81 -4.17 29.11
CA ALA A 18 1.66 -4.64 27.73
C ALA A 18 0.19 -4.97 27.41
N SER A 19 -0.52 -5.61 28.34
CA SER A 19 -1.94 -5.91 28.18
C SER A 19 -2.79 -4.63 28.16
N THR A 20 -2.51 -3.66 29.04
CA THR A 20 -3.28 -2.39 29.08
C THR A 20 -3.02 -1.51 27.87
N LEU A 21 -1.83 -1.60 27.28
CA LEU A 21 -1.45 -0.85 26.09
C LEU A 21 -1.80 -1.60 24.79
N SER A 22 -2.25 -2.85 24.88
CA SER A 22 -2.61 -3.61 23.70
C SER A 22 -3.83 -2.99 23.03
N LEU A 23 -3.71 -2.76 21.72
CA LEU A 23 -4.84 -2.32 20.90
C LEU A 23 -5.85 -3.47 20.79
N ASP A 24 -7.13 -3.13 20.61
CA ASP A 24 -8.13 -4.14 20.29
C ASP A 24 -7.75 -4.82 18.97
N ARG A 25 -7.64 -6.15 19.01
CA ARG A 25 -7.25 -6.99 17.88
C ARG A 25 -8.44 -7.56 17.13
N LYS A 26 -9.67 -7.18 17.50
CA LYS A 26 -10.87 -7.57 16.75
C LYS A 26 -10.78 -7.04 15.33
N GLN A 27 -11.02 -7.92 14.37
CA GLN A 27 -11.12 -7.54 12.97
C GLN A 27 -12.35 -6.64 12.76
N ILE A 28 -12.17 -5.62 11.93
CA ILE A 28 -13.25 -4.74 11.48
C ILE A 28 -14.18 -5.58 10.60
N GLN A 29 -15.46 -5.64 10.95
CA GLN A 29 -16.44 -6.47 10.24
C GLN A 29 -16.94 -5.81 8.94
N ASP A 30 -16.77 -4.49 8.82
CA ASP A 30 -17.36 -3.69 7.73
C ASP A 30 -16.51 -3.69 6.45
N ILE A 31 -15.30 -4.26 6.47
CA ILE A 31 -14.40 -4.31 5.32
C ILE A 31 -14.32 -5.77 4.85
N THR A 32 -14.60 -6.00 3.57
CA THR A 32 -14.39 -7.30 2.93
C THR A 32 -13.11 -7.28 2.11
N PRO A 33 -12.30 -8.35 2.10
CA PRO A 33 -11.05 -8.37 1.35
C PRO A 33 -11.29 -8.22 -0.16
N THR A 34 -10.38 -7.52 -0.84
CA THR A 34 -10.38 -7.41 -2.30
C THR A 34 -10.19 -8.78 -2.94
N SER A 35 -10.97 -9.08 -3.98
CA SER A 35 -10.80 -10.32 -4.73
C SER A 35 -9.54 -10.26 -5.60
N VAL A 36 -8.45 -10.86 -5.13
CA VAL A 36 -7.18 -10.97 -5.86
C VAL A 36 -7.12 -12.33 -6.57
N ASP A 37 -7.25 -12.32 -7.90
CA ASP A 37 -7.16 -13.53 -8.73
C ASP A 37 -5.73 -14.11 -8.82
N TYR A 38 -5.61 -15.32 -9.37
CA TYR A 38 -4.33 -16.03 -9.45
C TYR A 38 -3.27 -15.30 -10.29
N GLY A 39 -3.68 -14.56 -11.31
CA GLY A 39 -2.76 -13.76 -12.13
C GLY A 39 -2.16 -12.61 -11.33
N MET A 40 -2.99 -11.92 -10.55
CA MET A 40 -2.55 -10.89 -9.62
C MET A 40 -1.74 -11.46 -8.44
N ALA A 41 -2.10 -12.64 -7.94
CA ALA A 41 -1.45 -13.28 -6.79
C ALA A 41 -0.13 -14.00 -7.15
N ARG A 42 0.24 -14.13 -8.42
CA ARG A 42 1.46 -14.83 -8.85
C ARG A 42 2.70 -14.31 -8.12
N GLY A 43 3.43 -15.17 -7.42
CA GLY A 43 4.63 -14.81 -6.65
C GLY A 43 4.35 -14.32 -5.22
N MET A 44 3.10 -14.18 -4.81
CA MET A 44 2.73 -13.92 -3.41
C MET A 44 2.73 -15.22 -2.61
N THR A 45 3.22 -15.18 -1.38
CA THR A 45 2.95 -16.23 -0.38
C THR A 45 1.49 -16.12 0.09
N PRO A 46 0.89 -17.18 0.69
CA PRO A 46 -0.47 -17.11 1.22
C PRO A 46 -0.68 -15.96 2.22
N LYS A 47 0.33 -15.68 3.07
CA LYS A 47 0.33 -14.54 3.98
C LYS A 47 0.32 -13.21 3.22
N LYS A 48 1.21 -13.05 2.24
CA LYS A 48 1.26 -11.85 1.39
C LYS A 48 -0.05 -11.60 0.67
N TRP A 49 -0.65 -12.65 0.10
CA TRP A 49 -1.94 -12.56 -0.59
C TRP A 49 -3.06 -12.10 0.36
N HIS A 50 -3.09 -12.62 1.59
CA HIS A 50 -4.01 -12.16 2.62
C HIS A 50 -3.79 -10.68 2.96
N GLU A 51 -2.56 -10.28 3.28
CA GLU A 51 -2.21 -8.89 3.62
C GLU A 51 -2.59 -7.92 2.50
N VAL A 52 -2.24 -8.23 1.25
CA VAL A 52 -2.56 -7.41 0.07
C VAL A 52 -4.07 -7.29 -0.14
N SER A 53 -4.81 -8.40 -0.01
CA SER A 53 -6.27 -8.39 -0.24
C SER A 53 -7.01 -7.52 0.78
N TRP A 54 -6.59 -7.55 2.05
CA TRP A 54 -7.19 -6.73 3.09
C TRP A 54 -6.77 -5.26 3.00
N MET A 55 -5.47 -5.01 2.79
CA MET A 55 -4.94 -3.66 2.69
C MET A 55 -5.51 -2.92 1.48
N ALA A 56 -5.64 -3.59 0.33
CA ALA A 56 -6.22 -2.98 -0.87
C ALA A 56 -7.67 -2.49 -0.64
N SER A 57 -8.48 -3.29 0.06
CA SER A 57 -9.86 -2.93 0.38
C SER A 57 -9.94 -1.74 1.34
N LEU A 58 -9.12 -1.75 2.40
CA LEU A 58 -9.03 -0.65 3.36
C LEU A 58 -8.57 0.65 2.69
N VAL A 59 -7.51 0.59 1.88
CA VAL A 59 -6.99 1.77 1.17
C VAL A 59 -8.02 2.31 0.21
N ASN A 60 -8.73 1.46 -0.54
CA ASN A 60 -9.81 1.91 -1.41
C ASN A 60 -10.92 2.63 -0.64
N ASP A 61 -11.37 2.08 0.49
CA ASP A 61 -12.38 2.71 1.35
C ASP A 61 -11.93 4.10 1.83
N ILE A 62 -10.68 4.21 2.31
CA ILE A 62 -10.10 5.49 2.75
C ILE A 62 -10.04 6.49 1.59
N VAL A 63 -9.48 6.09 0.44
CA VAL A 63 -9.32 6.95 -0.74
C VAL A 63 -10.66 7.46 -1.25
N CYS A 64 -11.69 6.60 -1.29
CA CYS A 64 -13.05 6.99 -1.65
C CYS A 64 -13.66 7.98 -0.65
N LYS A 65 -13.47 7.78 0.67
CA LYS A 65 -14.00 8.67 1.71
C LYS A 65 -13.31 10.03 1.75
N THR A 66 -11.99 10.08 1.50
CA THR A 66 -11.20 11.32 1.53
C THR A 66 -11.13 12.03 0.18
N ASN A 67 -11.58 11.37 -0.90
CA ASN A 67 -11.47 11.84 -2.27
C ASN A 67 -10.01 12.14 -2.65
N CYS A 68 -9.09 11.26 -2.23
CA CYS A 68 -7.71 11.27 -2.68
C CYS A 68 -7.66 10.83 -4.14
N ASN A 69 -6.75 11.42 -4.92
CA ASN A 69 -6.58 11.11 -6.35
C ASN A 69 -5.22 10.49 -6.69
N LEU A 70 -4.33 10.39 -5.69
CA LEU A 70 -3.03 9.74 -5.81
C LEU A 70 -2.75 8.94 -4.53
N ILE A 71 -2.34 7.68 -4.70
CA ILE A 71 -1.79 6.85 -3.65
C ILE A 71 -0.27 6.87 -3.77
N VAL A 72 0.42 7.13 -2.67
CA VAL A 72 1.89 6.99 -2.58
C VAL A 72 2.20 5.86 -1.62
N ASP A 73 2.78 4.77 -2.12
CA ASP A 73 3.17 3.61 -1.32
C ASP A 73 4.67 3.68 -0.98
N VAL A 74 4.97 3.87 0.30
CA VAL A 74 6.34 3.96 0.81
C VAL A 74 6.83 2.59 1.23
N GLY A 75 7.92 2.13 0.61
CA GLY A 75 8.40 0.75 0.77
C GLY A 75 7.56 -0.23 -0.05
N SER A 76 7.21 0.16 -1.28
CA SER A 76 6.36 -0.58 -2.21
C SER A 76 6.91 -1.95 -2.63
N GLY A 77 8.21 -2.19 -2.43
CA GLY A 77 8.86 -3.47 -2.71
C GLY A 77 8.66 -3.92 -4.16
N LEU A 78 8.00 -5.07 -4.35
CA LEU A 78 7.76 -5.67 -5.68
C LEU A 78 6.42 -5.22 -6.32
N GLY A 79 5.76 -4.19 -5.78
CA GLY A 79 4.54 -3.60 -6.36
C GLY A 79 3.25 -4.42 -6.18
N TYR A 80 3.25 -5.44 -5.31
CA TYR A 80 2.10 -6.33 -5.13
C TYR A 80 0.80 -5.60 -4.78
N LEU A 81 0.85 -4.67 -3.82
CA LEU A 81 -0.30 -3.88 -3.39
C LEU A 81 -0.68 -2.86 -4.45
N ASP A 82 0.31 -2.12 -4.97
CA ASP A 82 0.13 -1.10 -6.00
C ASP A 82 -0.62 -1.62 -7.23
N HIS A 83 -0.24 -2.81 -7.69
CA HIS A 83 -0.84 -3.40 -8.88
C HIS A 83 -2.28 -3.80 -8.62
N VAL A 84 -2.59 -4.37 -7.44
CA VAL A 84 -3.96 -4.70 -7.07
C VAL A 84 -4.83 -3.44 -6.95
N LEU A 85 -4.30 -2.39 -6.30
CA LEU A 85 -4.99 -1.09 -6.19
C LEU A 85 -5.32 -0.51 -7.56
N HIS A 86 -4.39 -0.59 -8.51
CA HIS A 86 -4.62 -0.10 -9.87
C HIS A 86 -5.56 -1.01 -10.67
N GLN A 87 -5.32 -2.33 -10.67
CA GLN A 87 -6.06 -3.28 -11.50
C GLN A 87 -7.52 -3.46 -11.10
N VAL A 88 -7.81 -3.41 -9.80
CA VAL A 88 -9.15 -3.65 -9.27
C VAL A 88 -9.94 -2.36 -9.09
N TYR A 89 -9.28 -1.27 -8.70
CA TYR A 89 -9.96 -0.01 -8.37
C TYR A 89 -9.63 1.16 -9.31
N GLY A 90 -8.60 1.05 -10.16
CA GLY A 90 -8.21 2.11 -11.09
C GLY A 90 -7.49 3.31 -10.46
N HIS A 91 -7.06 3.18 -9.21
CA HIS A 91 -6.31 4.23 -8.50
C HIS A 91 -5.00 4.56 -9.21
N ALA A 92 -4.60 5.84 -9.16
CA ALA A 92 -3.24 6.22 -9.55
C ALA A 92 -2.31 5.93 -8.37
N VAL A 93 -1.22 5.22 -8.63
CA VAL A 93 -0.29 4.74 -7.59
C VAL A 93 1.14 5.08 -7.96
N LEU A 94 1.85 5.69 -7.01
CA LEU A 94 3.29 5.88 -7.03
C LEU A 94 3.92 5.01 -5.94
N GLY A 95 4.59 3.94 -6.33
CA GLY A 95 5.40 3.12 -5.44
C GLY A 95 6.80 3.70 -5.26
N LEU A 96 7.19 3.97 -4.03
CA LEU A 96 8.53 4.40 -3.65
C LEU A 96 9.26 3.23 -2.99
N GLU A 97 10.50 3.00 -3.41
CA GLU A 97 11.31 1.88 -2.94
C GLU A 97 12.79 2.27 -2.94
N THR A 98 13.58 1.78 -1.99
CA THR A 98 15.01 2.11 -1.90
C THR A 98 15.87 1.18 -2.75
N SER A 99 15.44 -0.07 -2.91
CA SER A 99 16.11 -1.08 -3.73
C SER A 99 15.76 -0.92 -5.21
N GLU A 100 16.75 -0.55 -6.01
CA GLU A 100 16.63 -0.44 -7.48
C GLU A 100 16.25 -1.78 -8.13
N GLY A 101 16.73 -2.90 -7.57
CA GLY A 101 16.36 -4.23 -8.03
C GLY A 101 14.88 -4.55 -7.78
N HIS A 102 14.31 -4.07 -6.67
CA HIS A 102 12.88 -4.22 -6.40
C HIS A 102 12.04 -3.33 -7.30
N VAL A 103 12.46 -2.07 -7.54
CA VAL A 103 11.80 -1.18 -8.51
C VAL A 103 11.72 -1.84 -9.88
N HIS A 104 12.83 -2.38 -10.40
CA HIS A 104 12.84 -3.04 -11.70
C HIS A 104 11.95 -4.30 -11.73
N ALA A 105 11.95 -5.07 -10.64
CA ALA A 105 11.08 -6.24 -10.52
C ALA A 105 9.59 -5.86 -10.45
N ALA A 106 9.23 -4.76 -9.80
CA ALA A 106 7.88 -4.21 -9.77
C ALA A 106 7.45 -3.75 -11.17
N GLU A 107 8.29 -3.00 -11.88
CA GLU A 107 8.03 -2.60 -13.27
C GLU A 107 7.84 -3.81 -14.19
N HIS A 108 8.73 -4.80 -14.12
CA HIS A 108 8.61 -6.03 -14.91
C HIS A 108 7.33 -6.78 -14.58
N ARG A 109 6.94 -6.83 -13.30
CA ARG A 109 5.67 -7.40 -12.87
C ARG A 109 4.49 -6.64 -13.49
N ALA A 110 4.51 -5.31 -13.48
CA ALA A 110 3.45 -4.47 -14.04
C ALA A 110 3.25 -4.77 -15.53
N VAL A 111 4.35 -4.80 -16.29
CA VAL A 111 4.36 -5.18 -17.71
C VAL A 111 3.80 -6.58 -17.92
N SER A 112 4.20 -7.56 -17.11
CA SER A 112 3.71 -8.95 -17.21
C SER A 112 2.21 -9.09 -16.94
N GLN A 113 1.62 -8.12 -16.25
CA GLN A 113 0.20 -8.03 -15.92
C GLN A 113 -0.57 -7.09 -16.88
N GLY A 114 0.09 -6.56 -17.91
CA GLY A 114 -0.51 -5.63 -18.89
C GLY A 114 -0.68 -4.20 -18.38
N LEU A 115 -0.01 -3.83 -17.28
CA LEU A 115 -0.06 -2.51 -16.66
C LEU A 115 1.08 -1.64 -17.19
N THR A 116 0.90 -1.10 -18.40
CA THR A 116 1.93 -0.27 -19.07
C THR A 116 1.53 1.21 -19.12
N CYS A 117 0.57 1.63 -18.30
CA CYS A 117 0.10 3.02 -18.29
C CYS A 117 0.83 3.86 -17.23
N SER A 118 0.90 5.17 -17.45
CA SER A 118 1.57 6.09 -16.53
C SER A 118 0.87 6.30 -15.19
N ARG A 119 -0.34 5.73 -14.98
CA ARG A 119 -1.08 5.79 -13.71
C ARG A 119 -0.53 4.87 -12.62
N ILE A 120 0.39 3.98 -12.98
CA ILE A 120 1.13 3.14 -12.04
C ILE A 120 2.61 3.30 -12.32
N GLN A 121 3.37 3.74 -11.33
CA GLN A 121 4.79 3.99 -11.45
C GLN A 121 5.50 3.49 -10.20
N SER A 122 6.64 2.84 -10.39
CA SER A 122 7.57 2.49 -9.31
C SER A 122 8.82 3.34 -9.47
N MET A 123 9.32 3.92 -8.39
CA MET A 123 10.44 4.84 -8.41
C MET A 123 11.40 4.54 -7.27
N LYS A 124 12.70 4.58 -7.57
CA LYS A 124 13.72 4.57 -6.54
C LYS A 124 13.68 5.88 -5.76
N PHE A 125 13.50 5.80 -4.45
CA PHE A 125 13.51 6.98 -3.58
C PHE A 125 14.09 6.64 -2.21
N ASP A 126 15.21 7.27 -1.88
CA ASP A 126 15.87 7.12 -0.59
C ASP A 126 15.30 8.15 0.40
N ILE A 127 14.64 7.66 1.45
CA ILE A 127 14.14 8.50 2.54
C ILE A 127 15.29 8.78 3.50
N THR A 128 15.65 10.05 3.62
CA THR A 128 16.71 10.56 4.49
C THR A 128 16.16 11.65 5.41
N ASP A 129 16.80 11.85 6.57
CA ASP A 129 16.39 12.85 7.57
C ASP A 129 17.01 14.23 7.26
N ASP A 130 16.88 14.67 6.00
CA ASP A 130 17.34 15.99 5.55
C ASP A 130 16.22 16.76 4.84
N VAL A 131 16.32 18.09 4.89
CA VAL A 131 15.32 19.00 4.33
C VAL A 131 15.19 18.84 2.81
N ASP A 132 16.28 18.45 2.13
CA ASP A 132 16.27 18.24 0.69
C ASP A 132 15.41 17.02 0.31
N CYS A 133 15.35 15.99 1.15
CA CYS A 133 14.49 14.83 0.96
C CYS A 133 13.01 15.23 0.87
N PHE A 134 12.54 16.09 1.77
CA PHE A 134 11.15 16.57 1.76
C PHE A 134 10.84 17.35 0.48
N GLN A 135 11.73 18.25 0.07
CA GLN A 135 11.57 19.02 -1.17
C GLN A 135 11.56 18.12 -2.40
N LYS A 136 12.43 17.10 -2.45
CA LYS A 136 12.44 16.11 -3.54
C LYS A 136 11.12 15.35 -3.59
N PHE A 137 10.61 14.89 -2.45
CA PHE A 137 9.33 14.18 -2.35
C PHE A 137 8.15 15.06 -2.84
N GLU A 138 8.08 16.31 -2.38
CA GLU A 138 7.04 17.26 -2.81
C GLU A 138 7.12 17.57 -4.31
N ASN A 139 8.34 17.75 -4.84
CA ASN A 139 8.58 17.96 -6.26
C ASN A 139 8.12 16.76 -7.10
N ILE A 140 8.38 15.53 -6.65
CA ILE A 140 7.90 14.33 -7.36
C ILE A 140 6.37 14.34 -7.42
N ILE A 141 5.69 14.51 -6.29
CA ILE A 141 4.22 14.50 -6.22
C ILE A 141 3.60 15.62 -7.07
N THR A 142 4.21 16.81 -7.08
CA THR A 142 3.68 17.97 -7.80
C THR A 142 3.86 17.83 -9.32
N ASN A 143 4.96 17.20 -9.76
CA ASN A 143 5.27 17.04 -11.18
C ASN A 143 4.65 15.80 -11.83
N LEU A 144 4.12 14.86 -11.03
CA LEU A 144 3.40 13.71 -11.57
C LEU A 144 2.15 14.16 -12.33
N LYS A 145 2.06 13.78 -13.60
CA LYS A 145 0.88 14.05 -14.43
C LYS A 145 0.27 12.74 -14.85
N PHE A 146 -0.90 12.44 -14.30
CA PHE A 146 -1.64 11.24 -14.67
C PHE A 146 -2.69 11.55 -15.72
N PRO A 147 -2.75 10.81 -16.84
CA PRO A 147 -3.88 10.89 -17.75
C PRO A 147 -5.15 10.42 -17.02
N LEU A 148 -6.29 11.00 -17.41
CA LEU A 148 -7.60 10.74 -16.81
C LEU A 148 -8.05 9.27 -16.96
N CYS A 149 -7.61 8.62 -18.03
CA CYS A 149 -7.91 7.23 -18.33
C CYS A 149 -6.67 6.53 -18.88
N CYS A 150 -6.58 5.22 -18.69
CA CYS A 150 -5.63 4.38 -19.40
C CYS A 150 -6.36 3.56 -20.47
N GLY A 151 -5.67 3.19 -21.54
CA GLY A 151 -6.24 2.39 -22.64
C GLY A 151 -6.38 0.89 -22.34
N HIS A 152 -6.14 0.46 -21.10
CA HIS A 152 -6.18 -0.95 -20.71
C HIS A 152 -7.48 -1.27 -19.97
N SER A 153 -7.95 -2.52 -20.06
CA SER A 153 -9.15 -2.97 -19.37
C SER A 153 -8.91 -3.06 -17.86
N ILE A 154 -9.39 -2.07 -17.09
CA ILE A 154 -9.47 -2.14 -15.64
C ILE A 154 -10.75 -2.91 -15.27
N LYS A 155 -10.63 -3.93 -14.41
CA LYS A 155 -11.81 -4.69 -13.97
C LYS A 155 -12.63 -3.81 -13.02
N GLY A 156 -13.88 -3.50 -13.37
CA GLY A 156 -14.87 -2.95 -12.42
C GLY A 156 -15.02 -1.42 -12.36
N VAL A 157 -14.34 -0.63 -13.18
CA VAL A 157 -14.53 0.83 -13.22
C VAL A 157 -15.62 1.19 -14.24
N GLN A 158 -16.80 1.56 -13.75
CA GLN A 158 -17.74 2.41 -14.48
C GLN A 158 -17.05 3.75 -14.70
N THR A 159 -16.84 4.12 -15.95
CA THR A 159 -16.27 5.41 -16.36
C THR A 159 -17.19 6.55 -15.90
N SER A 160 -17.01 7.05 -14.68
CA SER A 160 -17.54 8.36 -14.32
C SER A 160 -16.59 9.39 -14.91
N ASP A 161 -17.10 10.08 -15.92
CA ASP A 161 -16.45 11.10 -16.75
C ASP A 161 -16.13 12.38 -15.96
N ARG A 162 -15.37 12.26 -14.88
CA ARG A 162 -15.01 13.36 -13.98
C ARG A 162 -13.54 13.69 -14.10
N MET A 163 -13.31 14.70 -14.94
CA MET A 163 -12.08 15.47 -15.03
C MET A 163 -11.64 15.90 -13.62
N LEU A 164 -10.53 15.36 -13.10
CA LEU A 164 -9.87 15.90 -11.90
C LEU A 164 -9.02 17.09 -12.34
N THR A 165 -9.65 18.26 -12.44
CA THR A 165 -9.02 19.54 -12.79
C THR A 165 -8.37 20.22 -11.59
N THR A 166 -7.87 19.47 -10.60
CA THR A 166 -7.24 20.09 -9.43
C THR A 166 -5.77 20.34 -9.72
N PRO A 167 -5.24 21.56 -9.50
CA PRO A 167 -3.82 21.86 -9.73
C PRO A 167 -2.87 21.10 -8.78
N PHE A 168 -3.42 20.46 -7.73
CA PHE A 168 -2.67 19.72 -6.73
C PHE A 168 -3.30 18.33 -6.51
N HIS A 169 -2.45 17.35 -6.17
CA HIS A 169 -2.88 16.01 -5.79
C HIS A 169 -3.38 15.99 -4.35
N LYS A 170 -4.52 15.33 -4.11
CA LYS A 170 -4.90 14.90 -2.76
C LYS A 170 -4.32 13.51 -2.55
N VAL A 171 -3.29 13.42 -1.73
CA VAL A 171 -2.47 12.23 -1.60
C VAL A 171 -2.94 11.37 -0.43
N CYS A 172 -3.04 10.06 -0.65
CA CYS A 172 -3.13 9.05 0.41
C CYS A 172 -1.76 8.38 0.52
N LEU A 173 -1.07 8.60 1.65
CA LEU A 173 0.20 7.95 1.92
C LEU A 173 -0.06 6.60 2.60
N ILE A 174 0.52 5.54 2.05
CA ILE A 174 0.42 4.19 2.58
C ILE A 174 1.82 3.58 2.71
N GLY A 175 1.89 2.46 3.42
CA GLY A 175 3.09 1.65 3.51
C GLY A 175 2.71 0.28 4.03
N LEU A 176 3.01 -0.77 3.27
CA LEU A 176 2.79 -2.15 3.69
C LEU A 176 4.14 -2.85 3.89
N HIS A 177 4.73 -2.65 5.07
CA HIS A 177 5.84 -3.50 5.47
C HIS A 177 5.28 -4.88 5.84
N CYS A 178 5.45 -5.84 4.95
CA CYS A 178 5.15 -7.22 5.28
C CYS A 178 6.27 -7.69 6.19
N CYS A 179 6.06 -7.65 7.51
CA CYS A 179 6.95 -8.29 8.47
C CYS A 179 7.23 -9.70 7.93
N GLY A 180 8.51 -10.03 7.72
CA GLY A 180 8.98 -11.22 6.97
C GLY A 180 8.23 -12.52 7.29
N ASP A 181 8.25 -13.43 6.32
CA ASP A 181 7.84 -14.82 6.58
C ASP A 181 8.66 -15.43 7.74
#